data_AF-W9XTV9-F1
#
_entry.id   AF-W9XTV9-F1
#
_cell.length_a   1.000
_cell.length_b   1.000
_cell.length_c   1.000
_cell.angle_alpha   90.00
_cell.angle_beta   90.00
_cell.angle_gamma   90.00
#
_symmetry.space_group_name_H-M   'P 1'
#
loop_
_entity.id
_entity.type
_entity.pdbx_description
1 polymer ?
#
loop_
_entity_poly.entity_id
_entity_poly.type
_entity_poly.pdbx_seq_one_letter_code
_entity_poly.pdbx_strand_id
1 'polypeptide(L)'
;MKVIDQSRFYRILGLPHETSLDELDERYLQLTLHLSGPNGPDNKEEARLQQELVDQAYNALLARFLHTAKEIRPPSDDSFTMKQVLVAQDRIQPPSHNDDDLWISPESSRSSGCDSKARRKTVVDRGQAPGFSVQAIEGDIFDAPDRAVIVHAVNCQGVWGYGIAAQLKKAFPAAYRVYRSYCQHGSAPWDLVGTSLLIPPQPEDFMEEQNNGTVPKLGAVKQPSAIVFEKRHWIACLFTGVGYGKPNTASSNPGKDSQPRILRRTMSALEHLRIMLEEFGPSNFNEDTNWQSDDDKPGEIWCCKFNSGAFGVDWEETRALVEEEFMGFERPWTVVTKVDKVTKSYRARDG
;
A
#
# COMPACT_ATOMS: atom_id res chain seq x y z
N MET A 1 -39.00 18.70 26.06
CA MET A 1 -38.11 19.35 25.08
C MET A 1 -38.85 20.55 24.50
N LYS A 2 -38.26 21.76 24.55
CA LYS A 2 -38.85 22.92 23.87
C LYS A 2 -38.73 22.69 22.36
N VAL A 3 -39.83 22.66 21.64
CA VAL A 3 -39.83 22.65 20.17
C VAL A 3 -39.26 24.00 19.75
N ILE A 4 -37.98 24.02 19.38
CA ILE A 4 -37.35 25.23 18.85
C ILE A 4 -37.98 25.45 17.48
N ASP A 5 -38.61 26.60 17.27
CA ASP A 5 -39.18 26.96 15.97
C ASP A 5 -38.05 27.13 14.95
N GLN A 6 -37.84 26.10 14.14
CA GLN A 6 -36.75 26.02 13.17
C GLN A 6 -36.98 26.92 11.94
N SER A 7 -38.21 27.38 11.74
CA SER A 7 -38.62 28.25 10.62
C SER A 7 -37.81 29.55 10.60
N ARG A 8 -37.36 30.02 11.77
CA ARG A 8 -36.52 31.23 11.88
C ARG A 8 -35.13 31.05 11.27
N PHE A 9 -34.55 29.85 11.33
CA PHE A 9 -33.20 29.58 10.84
C PHE A 9 -33.17 29.47 9.32
N TYR A 10 -34.19 28.85 8.73
CA TYR A 10 -34.41 28.87 7.28
C TYR A 10 -34.57 30.30 6.74
N ARG A 11 -35.26 31.18 7.48
CA ARG A 11 -35.37 32.60 7.11
C ARG A 11 -34.04 33.35 7.20
N ILE A 12 -33.23 33.10 8.23
CA ILE A 12 -31.90 33.71 8.37
C ILE A 12 -30.98 33.34 7.19
N LEU A 13 -31.04 32.10 6.73
CA LEU A 13 -30.24 31.62 5.59
C LEU A 13 -30.91 31.88 4.21
N GLY A 14 -32.12 32.42 4.19
CA GLY A 14 -32.88 32.68 2.96
C GLY A 14 -33.23 31.42 2.18
N LEU A 15 -33.50 30.32 2.89
CA LEU A 15 -33.76 28.99 2.33
C LEU A 15 -35.23 28.55 2.53
N PRO A 16 -35.83 27.81 1.58
CA PRO A 16 -37.13 27.17 1.79
C PRO A 16 -37.07 26.05 2.84
N HIS A 17 -38.21 25.59 3.34
CA HIS A 17 -38.25 24.57 4.41
C HIS A 17 -38.00 23.13 3.90
N GLU A 18 -37.93 22.95 2.57
CA GLU A 18 -37.72 21.68 1.87
C GLU A 18 -36.29 21.54 1.31
N THR A 19 -35.34 22.34 1.79
CA THR A 19 -33.93 22.36 1.34
C THR A 19 -33.19 21.06 1.69
N SER A 20 -32.32 20.59 0.77
CA SER A 20 -31.43 19.44 0.99
C SER A 20 -30.18 19.82 1.81
N LEU A 21 -29.38 18.84 2.25
CA LEU A 21 -28.14 19.13 2.96
C LEU A 21 -27.13 19.88 2.05
N ASP A 22 -27.01 19.44 0.80
CA ASP A 22 -26.09 20.07 -0.16
C ASP A 22 -26.46 21.54 -0.44
N GLU A 23 -27.75 21.85 -0.53
CA GLU A 23 -28.23 23.23 -0.71
C GLU A 23 -28.03 24.10 0.55
N LEU A 24 -28.08 23.50 1.74
CA LEU A 24 -27.79 24.18 3.00
C LEU A 24 -26.30 24.56 3.07
N ASP A 25 -25.41 23.61 2.74
CA ASP A 25 -23.96 23.79 2.77
C ASP A 25 -23.50 24.84 1.74
N GLU A 26 -24.03 24.77 0.52
CA GLU A 26 -23.75 25.73 -0.55
C GLU A 26 -24.16 27.16 -0.13
N ARG A 27 -25.33 27.33 0.49
CA ARG A 27 -25.80 28.65 0.92
C ARG A 27 -25.06 29.20 2.12
N TYR A 28 -24.65 28.34 3.06
CA TYR A 28 -23.78 28.74 4.16
C TYR A 28 -22.43 29.25 3.64
N LEU A 29 -21.83 28.56 2.66
CA LEU A 29 -20.58 28.97 2.04
C LEU A 29 -20.72 30.31 1.32
N GLN A 30 -21.78 30.49 0.53
CA GLN A 30 -22.05 31.75 -0.17
C GLN A 30 -22.20 32.95 0.78
N LEU A 31 -22.93 32.78 1.89
CA LEU A 31 -23.12 33.85 2.88
C LEU A 31 -21.80 34.18 3.61
N THR A 32 -21.03 33.16 3.98
CA THR A 32 -19.73 33.34 4.64
C THR A 32 -18.73 34.04 3.73
N LEU A 33 -18.68 33.68 2.45
CA LEU A 33 -17.85 34.35 1.45
C LEU A 33 -18.30 35.79 1.18
N HIS A 34 -19.60 36.06 1.22
CA HIS A 34 -20.12 37.42 1.06
C HIS A 34 -19.75 38.32 2.25
N LEU A 35 -19.88 37.82 3.48
CA LEU A 35 -19.56 38.56 4.71
C LEU A 35 -18.06 38.83 4.88
N SER A 36 -17.21 37.94 4.36
CA SER A 36 -15.74 38.08 4.39
C SER A 36 -15.15 38.77 3.16
N GLY A 37 -15.94 38.95 2.10
CA GLY A 37 -15.53 39.50 0.83
C GLY A 37 -15.61 41.04 0.73
N PRO A 38 -15.19 41.61 -0.40
CA PRO A 38 -15.13 43.07 -0.63
C PRO A 38 -16.49 43.77 -0.67
N ASN A 39 -17.59 43.00 -0.73
CA ASN A 39 -18.96 43.50 -0.69
C ASN A 39 -19.63 43.30 0.68
N GLY A 40 -18.86 42.86 1.69
CA GLY A 40 -19.34 42.68 3.07
C GLY A 40 -19.53 44.02 3.80
N PRO A 41 -20.10 44.00 5.02
CA PRO A 41 -20.33 45.21 5.81
C PRO A 41 -19.00 45.88 6.21
N ASP A 42 -18.91 47.20 6.05
CA ASP A 42 -17.71 48.00 6.37
C ASP A 42 -17.31 47.92 7.86
N ASN A 43 -18.28 47.64 8.75
CA ASN A 43 -18.05 47.51 10.17
C ASN A 43 -17.71 46.06 10.56
N LYS A 44 -16.48 45.84 11.02
CA LYS A 44 -15.97 44.51 11.43
C LYS A 44 -16.76 43.87 12.57
N GLU A 45 -17.30 44.65 13.50
CA GLU A 45 -18.11 44.09 14.60
C GLU A 45 -19.47 43.58 14.10
N GLU A 46 -20.04 44.28 13.12
CA GLU A 46 -21.30 43.90 12.48
C GLU A 46 -21.12 42.66 11.61
N ALA A 47 -20.03 42.58 10.84
CA ALA A 47 -19.65 41.39 10.08
C ALA A 47 -19.56 40.14 10.97
N ARG A 48 -18.93 40.30 12.15
CA ARG A 48 -18.76 39.21 13.11
C ARG A 48 -20.09 38.74 13.70
N LEU A 49 -20.97 39.68 14.07
CA LEU A 49 -22.30 39.36 14.59
C LEU A 49 -23.18 38.69 13.53
N GLN A 50 -23.09 39.13 12.27
CA GLN A 50 -23.83 38.52 11.16
C GLN A 50 -23.31 37.11 10.86
N GLN A 51 -21.98 36.90 10.87
CA GLN A 51 -21.40 35.58 10.72
C GLN A 51 -21.84 34.64 11.84
N GLU A 52 -21.83 35.11 13.10
CA GLU A 52 -22.27 34.31 14.24
C GLU A 52 -23.74 33.89 14.13
N LEU A 53 -24.61 34.75 13.58
CA LEU A 53 -26.01 34.41 13.32
C LEU A 53 -26.17 33.36 12.22
N VAL A 54 -25.37 33.45 11.15
CA VAL A 54 -25.33 32.48 10.06
C VAL A 54 -24.85 31.12 10.57
N ASP A 55 -23.77 31.10 11.34
CA ASP A 55 -23.20 29.89 11.95
C ASP A 55 -24.20 29.21 12.90
N GLN A 56 -24.89 29.99 13.73
CA GLN A 56 -25.92 29.47 14.63
C GLN A 56 -27.10 28.86 13.86
N ALA A 57 -27.54 29.51 12.77
CA ALA A 57 -28.63 29.01 11.95
C ALA A 57 -28.25 27.72 11.21
N TYR A 58 -27.04 27.69 10.62
CA TYR A 58 -26.52 26.51 9.94
C TYR A 58 -26.39 25.31 10.88
N ASN A 59 -25.75 25.49 12.03
CA ASN A 59 -25.57 24.40 13.00
C ASN A 59 -26.91 23.85 13.53
N ALA A 60 -27.90 24.73 13.75
CA ALA A 60 -29.23 24.31 14.18
C ALA A 60 -29.96 23.46 13.13
N LEU A 61 -29.77 23.74 11.84
CA LEU A 61 -30.37 22.97 10.75
C LEU A 61 -29.56 21.70 10.43
N LEU A 62 -28.23 21.76 10.48
CA LEU A 62 -27.34 20.61 10.29
C LEU A 62 -27.64 19.51 11.31
N ALA A 63 -27.90 19.89 12.57
CA ALA A 63 -28.28 18.94 13.62
C ALA A 63 -29.52 18.11 13.25
N ARG A 64 -30.49 18.67 12.51
CA ARG A 64 -31.66 17.93 12.01
C ARG A 64 -31.23 16.85 11.03
N PHE A 65 -30.43 17.17 10.02
CA PHE A 65 -29.97 16.20 9.02
C PHE A 65 -29.14 15.08 9.65
N LEU A 66 -28.29 15.42 10.62
CA LEU A 66 -27.50 14.43 11.37
C LEU A 66 -28.36 13.55 12.28
N HIS A 67 -29.43 14.09 12.88
CA HIS A 67 -30.37 13.30 13.67
C HIS A 67 -31.24 12.39 12.79
N THR A 68 -31.66 12.85 11.60
CA THR A 68 -32.34 12.00 10.61
C THR A 68 -31.42 10.86 10.12
N ALA A 69 -30.11 11.10 10.01
CA ALA A 69 -29.14 10.05 9.71
C ALA A 69 -28.94 9.03 10.86
N LYS A 70 -29.12 9.46 12.12
CA LYS A 70 -29.07 8.58 13.31
C LYS A 70 -30.28 7.65 13.45
N GLU A 71 -31.46 8.00 12.95
CA GLU A 71 -32.59 7.05 12.95
C GLU A 71 -32.43 5.91 11.93
N ILE A 72 -31.52 6.05 10.97
CA ILE A 72 -31.27 5.04 9.92
C ILE A 72 -30.17 4.04 10.33
N ARG A 73 -29.42 4.27 11.42
CA ARG A 73 -28.38 3.34 11.90
C ARG A 73 -28.33 3.28 13.44
N PRO A 74 -28.47 2.10 14.07
CA PRO A 74 -28.22 2.00 15.50
C PRO A 74 -26.72 2.23 15.79
N PRO A 75 -26.37 2.92 16.90
CA PRO A 75 -24.99 3.24 17.22
C PRO A 75 -24.30 2.05 17.90
N SER A 76 -23.14 1.64 17.39
CA SER A 76 -22.17 0.87 18.17
C SER A 76 -21.44 1.84 19.11
N ASP A 77 -21.50 1.53 20.40
CA ASP A 77 -20.90 2.29 21.49
C ASP A 77 -19.40 1.96 21.60
N ASP A 78 -18.59 2.51 20.71
CA ASP A 78 -17.13 2.40 20.83
C ASP A 78 -16.55 3.73 21.32
N SER A 79 -16.26 3.78 22.62
CA SER A 79 -15.43 4.83 23.21
C SER A 79 -14.04 4.79 22.55
N PHE A 80 -13.68 5.84 21.82
CA PHE A 80 -12.37 5.94 21.19
C PHE A 80 -11.26 5.86 22.26
N THR A 81 -10.29 5.00 22.00
CA THR A 81 -9.15 4.82 22.90
C THR A 81 -8.20 6.03 22.78
N MET A 82 -7.52 6.40 23.87
CA MET A 82 -6.60 7.56 23.90
C MET A 82 -5.50 7.49 22.81
N LYS A 83 -5.19 6.28 22.33
CA LYS A 83 -4.28 6.04 21.21
C LYS A 83 -4.85 6.54 19.87
N GLN A 84 -6.14 6.37 19.63
CA GLN A 84 -6.81 6.88 18.42
C GLN A 84 -6.88 8.41 18.43
N VAL A 85 -7.03 9.02 19.61
CA VAL A 85 -7.01 10.48 19.78
C VAL A 85 -5.61 11.05 19.53
N LEU A 86 -4.56 10.40 20.02
CA LEU A 86 -3.17 10.82 19.78
C LEU A 86 -2.76 10.71 18.30
N VAL A 87 -3.18 9.64 17.61
CA VAL A 87 -2.94 9.48 16.16
C VAL A 87 -3.70 10.53 15.34
N ALA A 88 -4.87 10.97 15.80
CA ALA A 88 -5.63 12.03 15.14
C ALA A 88 -4.97 13.41 15.31
N GLN A 89 -4.38 13.70 16.48
CA GLN A 89 -3.67 14.95 16.74
C GLN A 89 -2.40 15.13 15.89
N ASP A 90 -1.67 14.05 15.61
CA ASP A 90 -0.46 14.08 14.76
C ASP A 90 -0.74 14.35 13.28
N ARG A 91 -2.01 14.24 12.83
CA ARG A 91 -2.42 14.52 11.45
C ARG A 91 -2.82 15.98 11.22
N ILE A 92 -2.88 16.81 12.26
CA ILE A 92 -3.19 18.24 12.13
C ILE A 92 -1.86 18.99 11.99
N GLN A 93 -1.34 19.09 10.78
CA GLN A 93 -0.35 20.12 10.48
C GLN A 93 -1.07 21.46 10.29
N PRO A 94 -0.64 22.56 10.93
CA PRO A 94 -1.11 23.88 10.55
C PRO A 94 -0.68 24.17 9.11
N PRO A 95 -1.53 24.79 8.27
CA PRO A 95 -1.16 25.13 6.91
C PRO A 95 0.08 26.04 6.90
N SER A 96 1.03 25.75 6.03
CA SER A 96 2.24 26.54 5.83
C SER A 96 1.90 27.94 5.33
N HIS A 97 2.59 28.95 5.86
CA HIS A 97 2.39 30.38 5.56
C HIS A 97 2.93 30.86 4.18
N ASN A 98 3.00 30.00 3.17
CA ASN A 98 3.41 30.39 1.81
C ASN A 98 2.30 30.05 0.81
N ASP A 99 1.80 31.06 0.11
CA ASP A 99 0.70 31.01 -0.86
C ASP A 99 1.10 30.50 -2.27
N ASP A 100 2.26 29.85 -2.43
CA ASP A 100 2.83 29.57 -3.77
C ASP A 100 2.58 28.15 -4.33
N ASP A 101 1.86 27.27 -3.63
CA ASP A 101 1.49 25.94 -4.15
C ASP A 101 -0.01 25.84 -4.50
N LEU A 102 -0.47 26.76 -5.34
CA LEU A 102 -1.74 26.60 -6.06
C LEU A 102 -1.57 25.54 -7.15
N TRP A 103 -2.09 24.36 -6.88
CA TRP A 103 -2.31 23.25 -7.80
C TRP A 103 -2.86 23.72 -9.17
N ILE A 104 -2.05 23.58 -10.23
CA ILE A 104 -2.48 23.76 -11.63
C ILE A 104 -2.73 22.38 -12.24
N SER A 105 -3.98 22.11 -12.64
CA SER A 105 -4.33 20.91 -13.43
C SER A 105 -3.72 20.99 -14.83
N PRO A 106 -3.16 19.90 -15.40
CA PRO A 106 -2.85 19.87 -16.81
C PRO A 106 -4.13 19.67 -17.62
N GLU A 107 -4.65 20.75 -18.20
CA GLU A 107 -5.65 20.67 -19.26
C GLU A 107 -5.11 19.94 -20.49
N SER A 108 -5.98 19.12 -21.05
CA SER A 108 -5.78 18.34 -22.26
C SER A 108 -5.46 19.22 -23.46
N SER A 109 -4.28 19.04 -24.05
CA SER A 109 -3.99 19.44 -25.43
C SER A 109 -3.62 18.20 -26.24
N ARG A 110 -4.64 17.41 -26.60
CA ARG A 110 -4.52 16.43 -27.69
C ARG A 110 -5.03 17.05 -28.97
N SER A 111 -4.07 17.39 -29.83
CA SER A 111 -4.24 17.80 -31.21
C SER A 111 -5.20 16.87 -31.95
N SER A 112 -6.21 17.49 -32.55
CA SER A 112 -7.04 16.95 -33.61
C SER A 112 -6.20 16.49 -34.79
N GLY A 113 -6.26 15.18 -35.08
CA GLY A 113 -5.72 14.56 -36.29
C GLY A 113 -6.56 13.34 -36.61
N CYS A 114 -7.49 13.51 -37.54
CA CYS A 114 -8.31 12.45 -38.10
C CYS A 114 -7.46 11.49 -38.93
N ASP A 115 -7.59 10.18 -38.71
CA ASP A 115 -7.61 9.23 -39.82
C ASP A 115 -8.31 7.93 -39.44
N SER A 116 -9.41 7.69 -40.13
CA SER A 116 -10.35 6.60 -39.92
C SER A 116 -9.97 5.41 -40.80
N LYS A 117 -9.40 4.36 -40.20
CA LYS A 117 -9.48 3.00 -40.76
C LYS A 117 -9.82 1.97 -39.68
N ALA A 118 -11.06 1.50 -39.77
CA ALA A 118 -11.63 0.44 -38.97
C ALA A 118 -10.77 -0.83 -39.02
N ARG A 119 -10.03 -1.10 -37.95
CA ARG A 119 -9.45 -2.40 -37.68
C ARG A 119 -10.45 -3.13 -36.77
N ARG A 120 -11.12 -4.14 -37.31
CA ARG A 120 -11.99 -5.05 -36.52
C ARG A 120 -11.17 -5.58 -35.34
N LYS A 121 -11.41 -5.05 -34.15
CA LYS A 121 -10.93 -5.66 -32.90
C LYS A 121 -11.76 -6.94 -32.73
N THR A 122 -11.12 -8.08 -32.95
CA THR A 122 -11.59 -9.34 -32.37
C THR A 122 -11.69 -9.13 -30.88
N VAL A 123 -12.91 -9.11 -30.36
CA VAL A 123 -13.18 -9.06 -28.92
C VAL A 123 -12.64 -10.37 -28.35
N VAL A 124 -11.42 -10.32 -27.81
CA VAL A 124 -10.91 -11.38 -26.96
C VAL A 124 -11.67 -11.22 -25.66
N ASP A 125 -12.38 -12.27 -25.24
CA ASP A 125 -12.98 -12.36 -23.91
C ASP A 125 -11.86 -12.31 -22.87
N ARG A 126 -11.68 -11.14 -22.24
CA ARG A 126 -10.58 -10.82 -21.33
C ARG A 126 -11.08 -10.99 -19.90
N GLY A 127 -11.14 -12.26 -19.50
CA GLY A 127 -11.84 -12.78 -18.32
C GLY A 127 -11.68 -12.01 -17.01
N GLN A 128 -12.59 -12.34 -16.11
CA GLN A 128 -12.70 -11.81 -14.75
C GLN A 128 -11.40 -11.96 -13.98
N ALA A 129 -11.05 -10.98 -13.14
CA ALA A 129 -9.89 -11.07 -12.27
C ALA A 129 -10.00 -12.36 -11.45
N PRO A 130 -8.92 -13.16 -11.32
CA PRO A 130 -8.96 -14.45 -10.63
C PRO A 130 -9.41 -14.31 -9.17
N GLY A 131 -9.32 -13.10 -8.61
CA GLY A 131 -9.68 -12.79 -7.24
C GLY A 131 -8.65 -13.34 -6.27
N PHE A 132 -8.78 -12.92 -5.01
CA PHE A 132 -7.93 -13.41 -3.95
C PHE A 132 -8.21 -14.89 -3.68
N SER A 133 -7.17 -15.69 -3.83
CA SER A 133 -7.14 -17.09 -3.43
C SER A 133 -5.72 -17.43 -2.96
N VAL A 134 -5.62 -18.16 -1.84
CA VAL A 134 -4.35 -18.69 -1.36
C VAL A 134 -4.15 -20.08 -1.95
N GLN A 135 -3.17 -20.22 -2.82
CA GLN A 135 -2.85 -21.48 -3.51
C GLN A 135 -1.51 -22.00 -3.03
N ALA A 136 -1.39 -23.31 -2.80
CA ALA A 136 -0.14 -23.94 -2.41
C ALA A 136 0.44 -24.72 -3.59
N ILE A 137 1.72 -24.52 -3.89
CA ILE A 137 2.44 -25.26 -4.93
C ILE A 137 3.77 -25.79 -4.41
N GLU A 138 4.21 -26.90 -4.99
CA GLU A 138 5.56 -27.44 -4.78
C GLU A 138 6.52 -26.88 -5.83
N GLY A 139 7.65 -26.30 -5.41
CA GLY A 139 8.60 -25.69 -6.35
C GLY A 139 9.70 -24.85 -5.68
N ASP A 140 10.39 -24.04 -6.49
CA ASP A 140 11.29 -22.99 -5.99
C ASP A 140 10.62 -21.62 -6.11
N ILE A 141 10.83 -20.76 -5.12
CA ILE A 141 10.25 -19.41 -5.09
C ILE A 141 10.82 -18.52 -6.20
N PHE A 142 12.03 -18.82 -6.66
CA PHE A 142 12.67 -18.13 -7.79
C PHE A 142 12.06 -18.49 -9.15
N ASP A 143 11.21 -19.52 -9.20
CA ASP A 143 10.44 -19.86 -10.41
C ASP A 143 9.23 -18.95 -10.61
N ALA A 144 8.91 -18.08 -9.65
CA ALA A 144 7.86 -17.06 -9.77
C ALA A 144 7.95 -16.32 -11.11
N PRO A 145 6.82 -15.95 -11.75
CA PRO A 145 6.86 -15.31 -13.05
C PRO A 145 7.44 -13.90 -13.00
N ASP A 146 7.65 -13.34 -14.19
CA ASP A 146 8.05 -11.94 -14.33
C ASP A 146 7.07 -11.02 -13.58
N ARG A 147 7.62 -10.00 -12.93
CA ARG A 147 6.92 -9.02 -12.08
C ARG A 147 6.26 -9.56 -10.82
N ALA A 148 6.42 -10.84 -10.48
CA ALA A 148 5.87 -11.37 -9.24
C ALA A 148 6.43 -10.64 -8.00
N VAL A 149 5.58 -10.47 -6.99
CA VAL A 149 5.94 -9.91 -5.69
C VAL A 149 6.32 -11.05 -4.74
N ILE A 150 7.62 -11.16 -4.46
CA ILE A 150 8.14 -12.15 -3.52
C ILE A 150 8.08 -11.58 -2.10
N VAL A 151 7.16 -12.10 -1.30
CA VAL A 151 6.93 -11.70 0.09
C VAL A 151 7.77 -12.55 1.03
N HIS A 152 8.46 -11.90 1.96
CA HIS A 152 9.17 -12.59 3.04
C HIS A 152 9.22 -11.77 4.33
N ALA A 153 9.35 -12.49 5.46
CA ALA A 153 9.52 -11.88 6.78
C ALA A 153 10.98 -11.49 7.03
N VAL A 154 11.20 -10.29 7.56
CA VAL A 154 12.51 -9.70 7.84
C VAL A 154 12.62 -9.16 9.26
N ASN A 155 13.86 -8.92 9.70
CA ASN A 155 14.16 -8.17 10.90
C ASN A 155 14.34 -6.68 10.59
N CYS A 156 14.50 -5.85 11.62
CA CYS A 156 14.74 -4.41 11.46
C CYS A 156 16.23 -4.03 11.51
N GLN A 157 17.15 -5.01 11.47
CA GLN A 157 18.60 -4.77 11.61
C GLN A 157 19.35 -4.77 10.28
N GLY A 158 18.65 -4.83 9.13
CA GLY A 158 19.31 -4.85 7.82
C GLY A 158 20.04 -6.17 7.51
N VAL A 159 19.65 -7.28 8.15
CA VAL A 159 20.31 -8.57 7.99
C VAL A 159 19.42 -9.61 7.29
N TRP A 160 19.84 -10.05 6.10
CA TRP A 160 19.32 -11.24 5.43
C TRP A 160 20.32 -12.39 5.55
N GLY A 161 20.29 -13.08 6.70
CA GLY A 161 21.37 -13.98 7.12
C GLY A 161 21.03 -15.48 7.17
N TYR A 162 19.75 -15.85 7.07
CA TYR A 162 19.33 -17.25 7.19
C TYR A 162 18.08 -17.55 6.35
N GLY A 163 17.84 -18.84 6.06
CA GLY A 163 16.62 -19.33 5.43
C GLY A 163 16.38 -18.73 4.05
N ILE A 164 15.14 -18.32 3.78
CA ILE A 164 14.79 -17.70 2.50
C ILE A 164 15.48 -16.34 2.31
N ALA A 165 15.63 -15.53 3.36
CA ALA A 165 16.28 -14.23 3.27
C ALA A 165 17.74 -14.35 2.78
N ALA A 166 18.48 -15.37 3.25
CA ALA A 166 19.83 -15.62 2.74
C ALA A 166 19.88 -16.06 1.27
N GLN A 167 18.85 -16.76 0.78
CA GLN A 167 18.74 -17.13 -0.63
C GLN A 167 18.40 -15.89 -1.47
N LEU A 168 17.42 -15.08 -1.03
CA LEU A 168 17.07 -13.80 -1.66
C LEU A 168 18.26 -12.84 -1.71
N LYS A 169 19.10 -12.80 -0.68
CA LYS A 169 20.32 -11.97 -0.69
C LYS A 169 21.32 -12.37 -1.79
N LYS A 170 21.38 -13.66 -2.14
CA LYS A 170 22.27 -14.16 -3.19
C LYS A 170 21.70 -13.90 -4.57
N ALA A 171 20.39 -14.07 -4.74
CA ALA A 171 19.70 -13.86 -6.01
C ALA A 171 19.49 -12.37 -6.33
N PHE A 172 19.17 -11.55 -5.31
CA PHE A 172 18.82 -10.14 -5.44
C PHE A 172 19.76 -9.25 -4.57
N PRO A 173 21.06 -9.21 -4.86
CA PRO A 173 22.02 -8.42 -4.09
C PRO A 173 21.76 -6.91 -4.12
N ALA A 174 21.17 -6.37 -5.19
CA ALA A 174 20.81 -4.95 -5.27
C ALA A 174 19.57 -4.63 -4.43
N ALA A 175 18.53 -5.46 -4.50
CA ALA A 175 17.38 -5.32 -3.60
C ALA A 175 17.80 -5.40 -2.12
N TYR A 176 18.76 -6.27 -1.78
CA TYR A 176 19.32 -6.32 -0.43
C TYR A 176 19.98 -5.00 0.00
N ARG A 177 20.66 -4.29 -0.91
CA ARG A 177 21.25 -2.98 -0.59
C ARG A 177 20.17 -1.95 -0.27
N VAL A 178 19.07 -1.93 -1.02
CA VAL A 178 17.91 -1.06 -0.76
C VAL A 178 17.34 -1.34 0.63
N TYR A 179 17.03 -2.61 0.93
CA TYR A 179 16.56 -3.03 2.26
C TYR A 179 17.53 -2.65 3.39
N ARG A 180 18.83 -2.89 3.20
CA ARG A 180 19.84 -2.59 4.21
C ARG A 180 19.95 -1.09 4.47
N SER A 181 19.95 -0.30 3.40
CA SER A 181 19.95 1.16 3.47
C SER A 181 18.69 1.65 4.21
N TYR A 182 17.52 1.13 3.87
CA TYR A 182 16.26 1.48 4.53
C TYR A 182 16.30 1.22 6.04
N CYS A 183 16.84 0.06 6.46
CA CYS A 183 17.01 -0.25 7.88
C CYS A 183 18.01 0.68 8.60
N GLN A 184 18.99 1.22 7.89
CA GLN A 184 20.03 2.11 8.45
C GLN A 184 19.56 3.56 8.57
N HIS A 185 18.64 4.00 7.71
CA HIS A 185 18.09 5.36 7.72
C HIS A 185 16.92 5.52 8.70
N GLY A 186 16.31 4.43 9.17
CA GLY A 186 15.30 4.48 10.23
C GLY A 186 15.91 5.02 11.53
N SER A 187 15.27 6.03 12.13
CA SER A 187 15.71 6.63 13.40
C SER A 187 15.88 5.58 14.50
N ALA A 188 14.99 4.59 14.56
CA ALA A 188 15.17 3.39 15.36
C ALA A 188 14.57 2.14 14.70
N PRO A 189 15.08 0.93 15.01
CA PRO A 189 14.51 -0.33 14.53
C PRO A 189 13.03 -0.51 14.88
N TRP A 190 12.54 0.15 15.94
CA TRP A 190 11.15 0.09 16.39
C TRP A 190 10.18 0.80 15.45
N ASP A 191 10.66 1.77 14.67
CA ASP A 191 9.84 2.55 13.75
C ASP A 191 9.46 1.74 12.50
N LEU A 192 10.29 0.74 12.16
CA LEU A 192 10.08 -0.13 11.01
C LEU A 192 9.15 -1.31 11.33
N VAL A 193 9.05 -1.68 12.61
CA VAL A 193 8.27 -2.84 13.03
C VAL A 193 6.81 -2.71 12.67
N GLY A 194 6.23 -3.76 12.06
CA GLY A 194 4.84 -3.75 11.65
C GLY A 194 4.57 -2.92 10.40
N THR A 195 5.62 -2.48 9.72
CA THR A 195 5.54 -1.88 8.38
C THR A 195 6.00 -2.89 7.34
N SER A 196 5.86 -2.51 6.07
CA SER A 196 6.39 -3.26 4.93
C SER A 196 7.21 -2.34 4.04
N LEU A 197 8.21 -2.90 3.38
CA LEU A 197 8.97 -2.23 2.32
C LEU A 197 8.79 -3.01 1.03
N LEU A 198 8.23 -2.36 0.02
CA LEU A 198 8.10 -2.91 -1.33
C LEU A 198 9.24 -2.38 -2.21
N ILE A 199 10.10 -3.28 -2.69
CA ILE A 199 11.29 -2.95 -3.47
C ILE A 199 11.02 -3.28 -4.94
N PRO A 200 11.10 -2.31 -5.87
CA PRO A 200 10.97 -2.57 -7.29
C PRO A 200 12.14 -3.41 -7.82
N PRO A 201 11.97 -4.13 -8.95
CA PRO A 201 13.04 -4.88 -9.59
C PRO A 201 14.26 -4.00 -9.83
N GLN A 202 15.41 -4.42 -9.33
CA GLN A 202 16.66 -3.66 -9.50
C GLN A 202 17.37 -4.12 -10.78
N PRO A 203 17.78 -3.20 -11.68
CA PRO A 203 18.46 -3.55 -12.93
C PRO A 203 19.62 -4.53 -12.76
N GLU A 204 20.44 -4.38 -11.72
CA GLU A 204 21.60 -5.24 -11.49
C GLU A 204 21.23 -6.67 -11.07
N ASP A 205 19.98 -6.92 -10.68
CA ASP A 205 19.51 -8.23 -10.25
C ASP A 205 18.87 -9.03 -11.39
N PHE A 206 18.52 -8.41 -12.53
CA PHE A 206 17.91 -9.11 -13.68
C PHE A 206 18.60 -8.86 -15.02
N MET A 207 19.53 -7.91 -15.11
CA MET A 207 20.35 -7.69 -16.30
C MET A 207 21.67 -8.46 -16.18
N GLU A 208 21.78 -9.59 -16.88
CA GLU A 208 23.08 -10.26 -17.01
C GLU A 208 23.89 -9.64 -18.15
N GLU A 209 25.05 -9.07 -17.82
CA GLU A 209 26.08 -8.82 -18.81
C GLU A 209 26.73 -10.17 -19.18
N GLN A 210 26.53 -10.61 -20.43
CA GLN A 210 27.30 -11.71 -21.02
C GLN A 210 28.78 -11.31 -21.13
N ASN A 211 29.52 -11.42 -20.04
CA ASN A 211 30.97 -11.50 -20.08
C ASN A 211 31.32 -12.88 -20.62
N ASN A 212 31.38 -12.99 -21.95
CA ASN A 212 31.94 -14.15 -22.62
C ASN A 212 33.39 -14.29 -22.17
N GLY A 213 33.61 -15.08 -21.09
CA GLY A 213 34.90 -15.39 -20.49
C GLY A 213 35.78 -16.29 -21.36
N THR A 214 35.65 -16.19 -22.68
CA THR A 214 36.57 -16.81 -23.64
C THR A 214 37.65 -15.79 -23.96
N VAL A 215 38.88 -16.07 -23.51
CA VAL A 215 40.10 -15.33 -23.84
C VAL A 215 40.07 -14.92 -25.32
N PRO A 216 40.18 -13.62 -25.66
CA PRO A 216 40.06 -13.20 -27.04
C PRO A 216 41.23 -13.78 -27.85
N LYS A 217 40.93 -14.68 -28.80
CA LYS A 217 41.82 -14.91 -29.93
C LYS A 217 41.88 -13.60 -30.71
N LEU A 218 43.08 -13.05 -30.82
CA LEU A 218 43.38 -11.78 -31.49
C LEU A 218 42.85 -11.83 -32.94
N GLY A 219 41.74 -11.12 -33.21
CA GLY A 219 41.18 -10.98 -34.57
C GLY A 219 39.66 -11.11 -34.74
N ALA A 220 38.89 -11.43 -33.69
CA ALA A 220 37.42 -11.52 -33.81
C ALA A 220 36.74 -10.17 -33.53
N VAL A 221 35.91 -9.73 -34.47
CA VAL A 221 35.03 -8.56 -34.37
C VAL A 221 34.16 -8.66 -33.10
N LYS A 222 34.22 -7.64 -32.24
CA LYS A 222 33.32 -7.51 -31.08
C LYS A 222 31.88 -7.39 -31.59
N GLN A 223 31.11 -8.47 -31.49
CA GLN A 223 29.65 -8.35 -31.52
C GLN A 223 29.21 -7.71 -30.20
N PRO A 224 28.18 -6.84 -30.19
CA PRO A 224 27.62 -6.33 -28.95
C PRO A 224 27.14 -7.52 -28.12
N SER A 225 27.60 -7.59 -26.87
CA SER A 225 27.19 -8.59 -25.88
C SER A 225 25.68 -8.56 -25.76
N ALA A 226 25.01 -9.66 -26.09
CA ALA A 226 23.56 -9.77 -25.93
C ALA A 226 23.25 -9.69 -24.41
N ILE A 227 22.44 -8.72 -24.01
CA ILE A 227 21.95 -8.61 -22.64
C ILE A 227 20.84 -9.65 -22.50
N VAL A 228 21.00 -10.59 -21.56
CA VAL A 228 19.94 -11.54 -21.20
C VAL A 228 19.17 -10.94 -20.04
N PHE A 229 17.85 -10.81 -20.19
CA PHE A 229 16.97 -10.33 -19.15
C PHE A 229 16.39 -11.54 -18.40
N GLU A 230 16.75 -11.67 -17.13
CA GLU A 230 16.02 -12.55 -16.21
C GLU A 230 14.67 -11.94 -15.81
N LYS A 231 13.88 -12.70 -15.05
CA LYS A 231 12.58 -12.25 -14.55
C LYS A 231 12.76 -11.11 -13.55
N ARG A 232 11.99 -10.03 -13.73
CA ARG A 232 11.98 -8.85 -12.86
C ARG A 232 11.12 -9.13 -11.64
N HIS A 233 11.71 -9.47 -10.50
CA HIS A 233 10.93 -9.71 -9.28
C HIS A 233 10.87 -8.48 -8.37
N TRP A 234 9.69 -8.22 -7.83
CA TRP A 234 9.49 -7.27 -6.74
C TRP A 234 9.75 -7.99 -5.42
N ILE A 235 10.39 -7.32 -4.45
CA ILE A 235 10.65 -7.90 -3.12
C ILE A 235 9.85 -7.16 -2.07
N ALA A 236 8.94 -7.86 -1.39
CA ALA A 236 8.15 -7.33 -0.28
C ALA A 236 8.71 -7.81 1.05
N CYS A 237 9.29 -6.88 1.82
CA CYS A 237 9.90 -7.12 3.11
C CYS A 237 8.91 -6.81 4.24
N LEU A 238 8.40 -7.84 4.93
CA LEU A 238 7.52 -7.67 6.08
C LEU A 238 8.35 -7.54 7.37
N PHE A 239 8.30 -6.39 8.05
CA PHE A 239 9.08 -6.17 9.28
C PHE A 239 8.40 -6.79 10.51
N THR A 240 8.57 -8.10 10.68
CA THR A 240 7.89 -8.89 11.72
C THR A 240 8.68 -9.00 13.03
N GLY A 241 9.99 -8.70 13.01
CA GLY A 241 10.88 -8.80 14.17
C GLY A 241 11.86 -7.64 14.26
N VAL A 242 12.27 -7.27 15.48
CA VAL A 242 13.33 -6.25 15.66
C VAL A 242 14.69 -6.88 15.43
N GLY A 243 14.96 -7.97 16.15
CA GLY A 243 16.18 -8.77 16.04
C GLY A 243 15.93 -10.10 15.33
N TYR A 244 16.93 -10.98 15.42
CA TYR A 244 16.88 -12.31 14.82
C TYR A 244 17.65 -13.33 15.65
N GLY A 245 17.34 -14.61 15.50
CA GLY A 245 18.09 -15.70 16.15
C GLY A 245 18.21 -15.54 17.67
N LYS A 246 19.37 -15.92 18.22
CA LYS A 246 19.65 -15.78 19.66
C LYS A 246 20.09 -14.34 19.98
N PRO A 247 19.73 -13.80 21.17
CA PRO A 247 20.21 -12.50 21.62
C PRO A 247 21.74 -12.45 21.62
N ASN A 248 22.30 -11.35 21.14
CA ASN A 248 23.74 -11.12 21.13
C ASN A 248 24.05 -9.63 21.35
N THR A 249 24.52 -9.32 22.56
CA THR A 249 24.88 -7.97 23.01
C THR A 249 26.01 -7.35 22.18
N ALA A 250 26.97 -8.16 21.71
CA ALA A 250 28.11 -7.64 20.92
C ALA A 250 27.67 -7.05 19.56
N SER A 251 26.55 -7.52 19.04
CA SER A 251 25.95 -7.05 17.77
C SER A 251 24.74 -6.15 17.98
N SER A 252 24.44 -5.73 19.22
CA SER A 252 23.19 -5.02 19.57
C SER A 252 21.93 -5.73 19.04
N ASN A 253 21.95 -7.07 19.04
CA ASN A 253 20.84 -7.90 18.58
C ASN A 253 20.00 -8.35 19.79
N PRO A 254 18.74 -7.89 19.93
CA PRO A 254 17.87 -8.29 21.03
C PRO A 254 17.42 -9.76 20.91
N GLY A 255 17.70 -10.42 19.78
CA GLY A 255 17.26 -11.76 19.48
C GLY A 255 15.87 -11.79 18.85
N LYS A 256 15.40 -13.00 18.59
CA LYS A 256 14.06 -13.24 18.04
C LYS A 256 12.97 -12.85 19.04
N ASP A 257 11.97 -12.12 18.57
CA ASP A 257 10.74 -11.82 19.32
C ASP A 257 9.88 -13.07 19.60
N SER A 258 8.92 -12.96 20.52
CA SER A 258 7.96 -14.03 20.81
C SER A 258 6.99 -14.23 19.64
N GLN A 259 6.50 -15.46 19.45
CA GLN A 259 5.56 -15.80 18.37
C GLN A 259 4.32 -14.87 18.35
N PRO A 260 3.66 -14.55 19.49
CA PRO A 260 2.50 -13.65 19.47
C PRO A 260 2.85 -12.22 19.03
N ARG A 261 4.06 -11.75 19.36
CA ARG A 261 4.52 -10.43 18.90
C ARG A 261 4.78 -10.45 17.39
N ILE A 262 5.39 -11.52 16.88
CA ILE A 262 5.65 -11.69 15.45
C ILE A 262 4.33 -11.71 14.68
N LEU A 263 3.32 -12.44 15.14
CA LEU A 263 1.98 -12.49 14.52
C LEU A 263 1.33 -11.10 14.50
N ARG A 264 1.28 -10.39 15.63
CA ARG A 264 0.71 -9.03 15.70
C ARG A 264 1.39 -8.05 14.74
N ARG A 265 2.71 -8.16 14.59
CA ARG A 265 3.47 -7.31 13.66
C ARG A 265 3.28 -7.73 12.21
N THR A 266 3.12 -9.03 11.97
CA THR A 266 2.83 -9.58 10.65
C THR A 266 1.49 -9.05 10.15
N MET A 267 0.46 -9.00 11.00
CA MET A 267 -0.84 -8.39 10.68
C MET A 267 -0.68 -6.95 10.19
N SER A 268 -0.06 -6.06 10.99
CA SER A 268 0.17 -4.67 10.58
C SER A 268 1.05 -4.52 9.33
N ALA A 269 2.04 -5.40 9.16
CA ALA A 269 2.90 -5.39 7.98
C ALA A 269 2.12 -5.81 6.72
N LEU A 270 1.22 -6.79 6.83
CA LEU A 270 0.35 -7.22 5.72
C LEU A 270 -0.65 -6.13 5.34
N GLU A 271 -1.26 -5.46 6.32
CA GLU A 271 -2.12 -4.28 6.10
C GLU A 271 -1.35 -3.20 5.33
N HIS A 272 -0.14 -2.86 5.77
CA HIS A 272 0.68 -1.85 5.08
C HIS A 272 1.12 -2.33 3.67
N LEU A 273 1.44 -3.62 3.49
CA LEU A 273 1.75 -4.17 2.17
C LEU A 273 0.55 -4.04 1.23
N ARG A 274 -0.66 -4.31 1.72
CA ARG A 274 -1.89 -4.17 0.94
C ARG A 274 -2.07 -2.73 0.45
N ILE A 275 -1.91 -1.75 1.34
CA ILE A 275 -1.97 -0.32 0.99
C ILE A 275 -0.98 0.00 -0.14
N MET A 276 0.30 -0.37 0.02
CA MET A 276 1.33 -0.12 -1.00
C MET A 276 1.00 -0.78 -2.35
N LEU A 277 0.37 -1.96 -2.36
CA LEU A 277 -0.02 -2.64 -3.60
C LEU A 277 -1.24 -1.99 -4.26
N GLU A 278 -2.19 -1.51 -3.47
CA GLU A 278 -3.39 -0.79 -3.94
C GLU A 278 -3.05 0.61 -4.48
N GLU A 279 -1.97 1.24 -4.01
CA GLU A 279 -1.47 2.53 -4.53
C GLU A 279 -1.06 2.49 -6.00
N PHE A 280 -0.68 1.32 -6.53
CA PHE A 280 -0.45 1.14 -7.97
C PHE A 280 -1.74 1.18 -8.80
N GLY A 281 -2.88 1.40 -8.14
CA GLY A 281 -4.21 1.45 -8.71
C GLY A 281 -4.80 0.05 -8.90
N PRO A 282 -6.13 -0.04 -9.11
CA PRO A 282 -6.75 -1.30 -9.44
C PRO A 282 -6.14 -1.82 -10.74
N SER A 283 -5.80 -3.12 -10.79
CA SER A 283 -5.32 -3.81 -12.00
C SER A 283 -6.42 -4.01 -13.05
N ASN A 284 -7.49 -3.21 -12.96
CA ASN A 284 -8.74 -3.38 -13.66
C ASN A 284 -8.65 -2.80 -15.08
N PHE A 285 -8.57 -3.71 -16.04
CA PHE A 285 -9.32 -3.71 -17.31
C PHE A 285 -9.17 -2.55 -18.29
N ASN A 286 -8.20 -1.65 -18.14
CA ASN A 286 -7.80 -0.82 -19.27
C ASN A 286 -6.79 -1.59 -20.13
N GLU A 287 -6.94 -1.52 -21.47
CA GLU A 287 -5.98 -2.11 -22.42
C GLU A 287 -4.57 -1.53 -22.21
N ASP A 288 -4.50 -0.35 -21.60
CA ASP A 288 -3.28 0.39 -21.27
C ASP A 288 -2.73 0.11 -19.85
N THR A 289 -3.44 -0.60 -18.96
CA THR A 289 -3.05 -0.77 -17.53
C THR A 289 -3.20 -2.20 -17.00
N ASN A 290 -3.26 -3.20 -17.87
CA ASN A 290 -3.31 -4.61 -17.46
C ASN A 290 -2.02 -4.99 -16.72
N TRP A 291 -2.12 -5.59 -15.53
CA TRP A 291 -0.96 -6.05 -14.73
C TRP A 291 -0.06 -7.05 -15.47
N GLN A 292 -0.59 -7.72 -16.51
CA GLN A 292 0.18 -8.59 -17.39
C GLN A 292 0.99 -7.84 -18.46
N SER A 293 0.66 -6.59 -18.77
CA SER A 293 1.32 -5.78 -19.82
C SER A 293 1.91 -4.46 -19.32
N ASP A 294 1.62 -4.05 -18.09
CA ASP A 294 2.21 -2.87 -17.46
C ASP A 294 3.54 -3.26 -16.80
N ASP A 295 4.63 -2.88 -17.44
CA ASP A 295 5.98 -3.26 -17.05
C ASP A 295 6.43 -2.67 -15.72
N ASP A 296 5.80 -1.57 -15.28
CA ASP A 296 6.17 -0.83 -14.08
C ASP A 296 5.31 -1.22 -12.86
N LYS A 297 4.41 -2.21 -12.98
CA LYS A 297 3.52 -2.63 -11.89
C LYS A 297 3.89 -3.98 -11.28
N PRO A 298 3.67 -4.15 -9.96
CA PRO A 298 3.77 -5.46 -9.33
C PRO A 298 2.71 -6.42 -9.90
N GLY A 299 3.09 -7.67 -10.13
CA GLY A 299 2.23 -8.75 -10.61
C GLY A 299 1.59 -9.55 -9.47
N GLU A 300 1.54 -10.88 -9.65
CA GLU A 300 1.01 -11.82 -8.67
C GLU A 300 1.90 -11.98 -7.43
N ILE A 301 1.30 -12.39 -6.31
CA ILE A 301 1.99 -12.46 -5.02
C ILE A 301 2.47 -13.87 -4.76
N TRP A 302 3.75 -14.01 -4.41
CA TRP A 302 4.42 -15.27 -4.13
C TRP A 302 5.10 -15.21 -2.77
N CYS A 303 5.02 -16.28 -1.99
CA CYS A 303 5.76 -16.37 -0.74
C CYS A 303 6.17 -17.80 -0.43
N CYS A 304 7.23 -17.97 0.36
CA CYS A 304 7.41 -19.23 1.10
C CYS A 304 6.52 -19.22 2.35
N LYS A 305 6.54 -20.30 3.14
CA LYS A 305 5.99 -20.31 4.51
C LYS A 305 6.78 -19.40 5.45
N PHE A 306 6.64 -18.08 5.27
CA PHE A 306 7.31 -17.07 6.08
C PHE A 306 6.85 -17.16 7.54
N ASN A 307 7.67 -16.67 8.46
CA ASN A 307 7.57 -16.90 9.91
C ASN A 307 7.75 -18.37 10.39
N SER A 308 7.51 -19.39 9.56
CA SER A 308 7.59 -20.81 9.99
C SER A 308 8.98 -21.41 10.03
N GLY A 309 9.97 -20.75 9.41
CA GLY A 309 11.38 -21.14 9.47
C GLY A 309 12.07 -20.64 10.74
N ALA A 310 12.97 -19.67 10.57
CA ALA A 310 13.79 -19.13 11.67
C ALA A 310 12.97 -18.52 12.81
N PHE A 311 11.78 -17.99 12.51
CA PHE A 311 10.89 -17.40 13.49
C PHE A 311 10.09 -18.45 14.29
N GLY A 312 9.92 -19.65 13.72
CA GLY A 312 9.27 -20.80 14.36
C GLY A 312 7.82 -20.54 14.76
N VAL A 313 7.09 -19.74 13.99
CA VAL A 313 5.63 -19.54 14.13
C VAL A 313 4.90 -20.59 13.31
N ASP A 314 3.75 -21.09 13.77
CA ASP A 314 2.99 -22.03 12.95
C ASP A 314 2.55 -21.36 11.64
N TRP A 315 2.65 -22.09 10.53
CA TRP A 315 2.25 -21.58 9.22
C TRP A 315 0.77 -21.28 9.19
N GLU A 316 -0.07 -22.12 9.80
CA GLU A 316 -1.53 -21.92 9.76
C GLU A 316 -1.95 -20.62 10.45
N GLU A 317 -1.28 -20.22 11.53
CA GLU A 317 -1.49 -18.91 12.17
C GLU A 317 -1.10 -17.75 11.25
N THR A 318 0.01 -17.89 10.52
CA THR A 318 0.48 -16.86 9.58
C THR A 318 -0.44 -16.79 8.35
N ARG A 319 -0.91 -17.94 7.86
CA ARG A 319 -1.82 -18.06 6.73
C ARG A 319 -3.16 -17.41 7.02
N ALA A 320 -3.72 -17.61 8.21
CA ALA A 320 -4.98 -16.99 8.62
C ALA A 320 -4.92 -15.47 8.51
N LEU A 321 -3.79 -14.85 8.92
CA LEU A 321 -3.58 -13.41 8.76
C LEU A 321 -3.52 -12.98 7.29
N VAL A 322 -2.87 -13.77 6.43
CA VAL A 322 -2.87 -13.49 4.98
C VAL A 322 -4.29 -13.53 4.41
N GLU A 323 -5.07 -14.54 4.79
CA GLU A 323 -6.45 -14.71 4.31
C GLU A 323 -7.38 -13.58 4.79
N GLU A 324 -7.22 -13.13 6.03
CA GLU A 324 -7.96 -12.02 6.62
C GLU A 324 -7.62 -10.68 5.96
N GLU A 325 -6.32 -10.33 5.91
CA GLU A 325 -5.86 -9.02 5.44
C GLU A 325 -6.02 -8.84 3.93
N PHE A 326 -5.88 -9.90 3.13
CA PHE A 326 -6.01 -9.84 1.68
C PHE A 326 -7.39 -10.28 1.18
N MET A 327 -8.37 -10.43 2.07
CA MET A 327 -9.74 -10.73 1.67
C MET A 327 -10.25 -9.68 0.66
N GLY A 328 -10.77 -10.17 -0.47
CA GLY A 328 -11.28 -9.34 -1.56
C GLY A 328 -10.21 -8.67 -2.43
N PHE A 329 -8.92 -8.99 -2.23
CA PHE A 329 -7.86 -8.52 -3.11
C PHE A 329 -8.00 -9.10 -4.52
N GLU A 330 -7.48 -8.42 -5.53
CA GLU A 330 -7.73 -8.76 -6.94
C GLU A 330 -6.79 -9.84 -7.51
N ARG A 331 -5.71 -10.16 -6.80
CA ARG A 331 -4.62 -11.04 -7.28
C ARG A 331 -4.54 -12.33 -6.47
N PRO A 332 -4.11 -13.44 -7.09
CA PRO A 332 -3.86 -14.67 -6.37
C PRO A 332 -2.62 -14.54 -5.48
N TRP A 333 -2.61 -15.32 -4.41
CA TRP A 333 -1.47 -15.45 -3.49
C TRP A 333 -0.95 -16.89 -3.54
N THR A 334 0.25 -17.07 -4.06
CA THR A 334 0.90 -18.37 -4.23
C THR A 334 1.88 -18.65 -3.11
N VAL A 335 1.66 -19.74 -2.37
CA VAL A 335 2.53 -20.23 -1.31
C VAL A 335 3.37 -21.38 -1.87
N VAL A 336 4.68 -21.16 -1.95
CA VAL A 336 5.63 -22.17 -2.43
C VAL A 336 6.18 -22.98 -1.27
N THR A 337 5.99 -24.30 -1.32
CA THR A 337 6.67 -25.26 -0.47
C THR A 337 7.83 -25.88 -1.23
N LYS A 338 9.06 -25.71 -0.71
CA LYS A 338 10.24 -26.30 -1.30
C LYS A 338 10.17 -27.83 -1.17
N VAL A 339 10.34 -28.53 -2.28
CA VAL A 339 10.53 -29.98 -2.24
C VAL A 339 11.94 -30.24 -1.76
N ASP A 340 12.10 -30.79 -0.55
CA ASP A 340 13.38 -31.31 -0.13
C ASP A 340 13.76 -32.43 -1.10
N LYS A 341 14.83 -32.21 -1.88
CA LYS A 341 15.45 -33.29 -2.65
C LYS A 341 15.94 -34.31 -1.63
N VAL A 342 15.11 -35.32 -1.34
CA VAL A 342 15.51 -36.45 -0.52
C VAL A 342 16.74 -37.05 -1.18
N THR A 343 17.91 -36.79 -0.60
CA THR A 343 19.13 -37.55 -0.87
C THR A 343 18.83 -39.00 -0.52
N LYS A 344 18.36 -39.77 -1.50
CA LYS A 344 18.39 -41.22 -1.45
C LYS A 344 19.85 -41.65 -1.48
N SER A 345 20.54 -41.56 -0.34
CA SER A 345 21.74 -42.37 -0.13
C SER A 345 21.26 -43.81 0.05
N TYR A 346 21.12 -44.55 -1.04
CA TYR A 346 21.13 -46.00 -0.94
C TYR A 346 22.51 -46.39 -0.43
N ARG A 347 22.58 -46.74 0.87
CA ARG A 347 23.63 -47.62 1.38
C ARG A 347 23.45 -48.95 0.65
N ALA A 348 24.22 -49.14 -0.42
CA ALA A 348 24.66 -50.47 -0.78
C ALA A 348 25.50 -50.96 0.40
N ARG A 349 24.96 -51.91 1.17
CA ARG A 349 25.76 -52.85 1.94
C ARG A 349 25.67 -54.16 1.18
N ASP A 350 26.69 -54.38 0.37
CA ASP A 350 27.55 -55.56 0.35
C ASP A 350 26.89 -56.91 0.63
N GLY A 351 26.98 -57.77 -0.38
CA GLY A 351 27.17 -59.21 -0.19
C GLY A 351 28.63 -59.56 0.07
#